data_AF-J8TIV5-F1
#
_entry.id   AF-J8TIV5-F1
#
_cell.length_a   1.000
_cell.length_b   1.000
_cell.length_c   1.000
_cell.angle_alpha   90.00
_cell.angle_beta   90.00
_cell.angle_gamma   90.00
#
_symmetry.space_group_name_H-M   'P 1'
#
loop_
_entity.id
_entity.type
_entity.pdbx_description
1 polymer ?
#
loop_
_entity_poly.entity_id
_entity_poly.type
_entity_poly.pdbx_seq_one_letter_code
_entity_poly.pdbx_strand_id
1 'polypeptide(L)'
;MSDLADVLKISILGNESIHAGFHLVDYIFHTVLTTLPSTTYALITDTNLAKLYLPQLEEAFAKAAKDTGSKARFLVHQVAPGEGAKSRAVKAEIEDWLLSEKCTRDTVILAFGGGVIGDLTGFVAATL
;
A
#
# COMPACT_ATOMS: atom_id res chain seq x y z
N MET A 1 10.27 11.93 21.43
CA MET A 1 9.82 12.07 20.04
C MET A 1 11.04 11.72 19.20
N SER A 2 11.27 10.43 19.01
CA SER A 2 12.47 9.90 18.36
C SER A 2 12.44 10.24 16.87
N ASP A 3 13.59 10.66 16.35
CA ASP A 3 13.85 11.00 14.95
C ASP A 3 13.01 10.14 14.00
N LEU A 4 12.02 10.78 13.37
CA LEU A 4 11.51 10.25 12.12
C LEU A 4 12.74 10.12 11.23
N ALA A 5 12.92 8.94 10.62
CA ALA A 5 14.02 8.63 9.72
C ALA A 5 14.42 9.83 8.85
N ASP A 6 15.69 9.95 8.47
CA ASP A 6 16.15 10.95 7.52
C ASP A 6 15.37 10.82 6.19
N VAL A 7 14.26 11.56 6.10
CA VAL A 7 13.30 11.53 5.00
C VAL A 7 13.51 12.78 4.16
N LEU A 8 14.00 12.56 2.95
CA LEU A 8 14.02 13.56 1.90
C LEU A 8 12.64 13.63 1.25
N LYS A 9 12.01 14.81 1.28
CA LYS A 9 10.77 15.09 0.55
C LYS A 9 11.06 15.75 -0.79
N ILE A 10 10.42 15.28 -1.85
CA ILE A 10 10.58 15.78 -3.21
C ILE A 10 9.20 16.17 -3.75
N SER A 11 9.10 17.35 -4.36
CA SER A 11 7.85 17.86 -4.93
C SER A 11 7.64 17.37 -6.35
N ILE A 12 6.41 16.96 -6.67
CA ILE A 12 5.94 16.68 -8.02
C ILE A 12 4.53 17.26 -8.18
N LEU A 13 4.29 17.96 -9.29
CA LEU A 13 3.00 18.62 -9.58
C LEU A 13 2.50 19.52 -8.43
N GLY A 14 3.41 20.17 -7.69
CA GLY A 14 3.08 21.06 -6.57
C GLY A 14 2.84 20.38 -5.23
N ASN A 15 2.97 19.05 -5.14
CA ASN A 15 2.79 18.28 -3.90
C ASN A 15 4.08 17.57 -3.48
N GLU A 16 4.42 17.60 -2.19
CA GLU A 16 5.53 16.82 -1.62
C GLU A 16 5.14 15.33 -1.43
N SER A 17 4.79 14.66 -2.53
CA SER A 17 4.27 13.29 -2.49
C SER A 17 5.35 12.21 -2.57
N ILE A 18 6.61 12.57 -2.83
CA ILE A 18 7.73 11.61 -2.91
C ILE A 18 8.56 11.73 -1.64
N HIS A 19 8.59 10.69 -0.82
CA HIS A 19 9.40 10.61 0.39
C HIS A 19 10.45 9.50 0.24
N ALA A 20 11.72 9.83 0.42
CA ALA A 20 12.84 8.90 0.23
C ALA A 20 13.76 8.89 1.46
N GLY A 21 14.28 7.71 1.83
CA GLY A 21 15.05 7.53 3.06
C GLY A 21 15.27 6.04 3.37
N PHE A 22 15.83 5.75 4.55
CA PHE A 22 16.08 4.39 5.01
C PHE A 22 15.13 3.98 6.14
N HIS A 23 14.84 2.68 6.24
CA HIS A 23 14.00 2.11 7.31
C HIS A 23 12.61 2.75 7.43
N LEU A 24 11.98 3.02 6.28
CA LEU A 24 10.76 3.82 6.21
C LEU A 24 9.47 3.08 6.58
N VAL A 25 9.48 1.79 6.91
CA VAL A 25 8.25 1.01 7.09
C VAL A 25 7.31 1.62 8.14
N ASP A 26 7.84 1.94 9.32
CA ASP A 26 7.07 2.60 10.38
C ASP A 26 6.59 4.00 9.96
N TYR A 27 7.47 4.75 9.28
CA TYR A 27 7.15 6.09 8.76
C TYR A 27 6.01 6.05 7.73
N ILE A 28 6.03 5.06 6.82
CA ILE A 28 5.04 4.89 5.75
C ILE A 28 3.66 4.71 6.38
N PHE A 29 3.48 3.76 7.30
CA PHE A 29 2.16 3.49 7.85
C PHE A 29 1.66 4.61 8.76
N HIS A 30 2.53 5.24 9.55
CA HIS A 30 2.13 6.42 10.30
C HIS A 30 1.69 7.56 9.37
N THR A 31 2.42 7.82 8.29
CA THR A 31 2.10 8.88 7.32
C THR A 31 0.80 8.57 6.59
N VAL A 32 0.63 7.36 6.07
CA VAL A 32 -0.58 6.94 5.34
C VAL A 32 -1.82 7.06 6.24
N LEU A 33 -1.76 6.57 7.48
CA LEU A 33 -2.89 6.62 8.40
C LEU A 33 -3.26 8.04 8.87
N THR A 34 -2.30 8.97 8.90
CA THR A 34 -2.52 10.35 9.33
C THR A 34 -2.92 11.28 8.18
N THR A 35 -2.43 11.03 6.97
CA THR A 35 -2.64 11.92 5.81
C THR A 35 -3.72 11.44 4.85
N LEU A 36 -4.02 10.14 4.81
CA LEU A 36 -5.02 9.53 3.93
C LEU A 36 -6.08 8.74 4.74
N PRO A 37 -6.87 9.41 5.59
CA PRO A 37 -7.83 8.73 6.45
C PRO A 37 -8.86 7.91 5.65
N SER A 38 -8.89 6.62 5.90
CA SER A 38 -9.75 5.64 5.23
C SER A 38 -10.20 4.54 6.20
N THR A 39 -11.32 3.87 5.90
CA THR A 39 -11.74 2.68 6.65
C THR A 39 -11.03 1.41 6.21
N THR A 40 -10.41 1.40 5.02
CA THR A 40 -9.81 0.20 4.42
C THR A 40 -8.53 0.54 3.65
N TYR A 41 -7.43 -0.12 4.00
CA TYR A 41 -6.16 -0.05 3.28
C TYR A 41 -5.87 -1.40 2.65
N ALA A 42 -5.76 -1.45 1.33
CA ALA A 42 -5.55 -2.69 0.58
C ALA A 42 -4.14 -2.71 -0.03
N LEU A 43 -3.27 -3.58 0.47
CA LEU A 43 -1.91 -3.76 -0.02
C LEU A 43 -1.87 -4.84 -1.12
N ILE A 44 -1.35 -4.48 -2.28
CA ILE A 44 -1.10 -5.38 -3.40
C ILE A 44 0.42 -5.61 -3.51
N THR A 45 0.84 -6.87 -3.52
CA THR A 45 2.25 -7.27 -3.63
C THR A 45 2.39 -8.56 -4.43
N ASP A 46 3.60 -8.91 -4.86
CA ASP A 46 3.89 -10.26 -5.34
C ASP A 46 4.25 -11.22 -4.18
N THR A 47 4.20 -12.52 -4.46
CA THR A 47 4.50 -13.57 -3.47
C THR A 47 5.95 -13.62 -3.00
N ASN A 48 6.93 -13.15 -3.80
CA ASN A 48 8.33 -13.12 -3.39
C ASN A 48 8.54 -12.07 -2.28
N LEU A 49 8.00 -10.87 -2.48
CA LEU A 49 8.07 -9.79 -1.52
C LEU A 49 7.19 -10.04 -0.31
N ALA A 50 6.00 -10.61 -0.49
CA ALA A 50 5.13 -10.99 0.61
C ALA A 50 5.86 -11.92 1.60
N LYS A 51 6.57 -12.94 1.08
CA LYS A 51 7.32 -13.88 1.92
C LYS A 51 8.39 -13.19 2.81
N LEU A 52 8.95 -12.08 2.36
CA LEU A 52 10.05 -11.39 3.04
C LEU A 52 9.56 -10.28 3.97
N TYR A 53 8.58 -9.50 3.54
CA TYR A 53 8.23 -8.24 4.18
C TYR A 53 6.83 -8.22 4.79
N LEU A 54 5.93 -9.12 4.40
CA LEU A 54 4.54 -9.07 4.87
C LEU A 54 4.42 -9.08 6.41
N PRO A 55 5.13 -9.94 7.16
CA PRO A 55 5.05 -9.92 8.63
C PRO A 55 5.44 -8.55 9.22
N GLN A 56 6.48 -7.93 8.68
CA GLN A 56 6.94 -6.61 9.13
C GLN A 56 5.92 -5.51 8.78
N LEU A 57 5.29 -5.60 7.60
CA LEU A 57 4.30 -4.63 7.15
C LEU A 57 3.02 -4.70 8.00
N GLU A 58 2.54 -5.90 8.31
CA GLU A 58 1.36 -6.10 9.18
C GLU A 58 1.61 -5.59 10.60
N GLU A 59 2.78 -5.88 11.19
CA GLU A 59 3.15 -5.40 12.51
C GLU A 59 3.22 -3.86 12.53
N ALA A 60 3.87 -3.26 11.53
CA ALA A 60 3.99 -1.80 11.44
C ALA A 60 2.64 -1.11 11.21
N PHE A 61 1.76 -1.67 10.38
CA PHE A 61 0.39 -1.15 10.23
C PHE A 61 -0.37 -1.23 11.55
N ALA A 62 -0.34 -2.36 12.25
CA ALA A 62 -1.05 -2.54 13.51
C ALA A 62 -0.55 -1.58 14.60
N LYS A 63 0.77 -1.38 14.68
CA LYS A 63 1.40 -0.39 15.57
C LYS A 63 0.93 1.02 15.24
N ALA A 64 1.04 1.43 13.98
CA ALA A 64 0.63 2.77 13.56
C ALA A 64 -0.89 3.00 13.71
N ALA A 65 -1.72 1.99 13.49
CA ALA A 65 -3.17 2.06 13.72
C ALA A 65 -3.50 2.29 15.19
N LYS A 66 -2.80 1.59 16.10
CA LYS A 66 -2.92 1.81 17.54
C LYS A 66 -2.49 3.23 17.94
N ASP A 67 -1.36 3.69 17.42
CA ASP A 67 -0.79 5.01 17.76
C ASP A 67 -1.67 6.16 17.26
N THR A 68 -2.30 6.00 16.10
CA THR A 68 -3.19 6.99 15.48
C THR A 68 -4.66 6.87 15.91
N GLY A 69 -5.02 5.80 16.64
CA GLY A 69 -6.40 5.49 16.99
C GLY A 69 -7.26 5.02 15.82
N SER A 70 -6.65 4.67 14.69
CA SER A 70 -7.34 4.15 13.51
C SER A 70 -7.93 2.76 13.79
N LYS A 71 -9.17 2.55 13.32
CA LYS A 71 -9.85 1.24 13.33
C LYS A 71 -9.95 0.64 11.93
N ALA A 72 -9.14 1.13 11.01
CA ALA A 72 -9.18 0.72 9.62
C ALA A 72 -8.75 -0.74 9.43
N ARG A 73 -9.32 -1.38 8.41
CA ARG A 73 -8.93 -2.72 7.98
C ARG A 73 -7.64 -2.65 7.18
N PHE A 74 -6.77 -3.63 7.34
CA PHE A 74 -5.62 -3.87 6.48
C PHE A 74 -5.83 -5.17 5.73
N LEU A 75 -5.96 -5.08 4.41
CA LEU A 75 -6.21 -6.21 3.51
C LEU A 75 -4.98 -6.40 2.63
N VAL A 76 -4.66 -7.65 2.31
CA VAL A 76 -3.45 -7.99 1.54
C VAL A 76 -3.83 -8.95 0.43
N HIS A 77 -3.50 -8.60 -0.81
CA HIS A 77 -3.61 -9.50 -1.96
C HIS A 77 -2.25 -9.77 -2.56
N GLN A 78 -1.98 -11.03 -2.87
CA GLN A 78 -0.72 -11.49 -3.43
C GLN A 78 -0.93 -11.98 -4.86
N VAL A 79 -0.14 -11.47 -5.80
CA VAL A 79 -0.13 -11.92 -7.19
C VAL A 79 1.12 -12.73 -7.50
N ALA A 80 1.07 -13.53 -8.56
CA ALA A 80 2.26 -14.22 -9.06
C ALA A 80 3.34 -13.21 -9.50
N PRO A 81 4.64 -13.51 -9.30
CA PRO A 81 5.71 -12.59 -9.68
C PRO A 81 5.97 -12.58 -11.20
N GLY A 82 6.52 -11.47 -11.70
CA GLY A 82 7.00 -11.33 -13.08
C GLY A 82 6.03 -10.60 -14.02
N GLU A 83 6.49 -10.28 -15.23
CA GLU A 83 5.75 -9.45 -16.20
C GLU A 83 4.40 -10.06 -16.63
N GLY A 84 4.26 -11.38 -16.55
CA GLY A 84 3.00 -12.07 -16.83
C GLY A 84 1.84 -11.63 -15.94
N ALA A 85 2.14 -11.10 -14.74
CA ALA A 85 1.14 -10.51 -13.86
C ALA A 85 0.54 -9.21 -14.41
N LYS A 86 1.23 -8.53 -15.32
CA LYS A 86 0.74 -7.31 -15.99
C LYS A 86 -0.24 -7.67 -17.11
N SER A 87 -1.35 -8.30 -16.73
CA SER A 87 -2.39 -8.73 -17.66
C SER A 87 -3.77 -8.28 -17.21
N ARG A 88 -4.71 -8.24 -18.16
CA ARG A 88 -6.12 -7.92 -17.87
C ARG A 88 -6.76 -8.93 -16.91
N ALA A 89 -6.30 -10.17 -16.94
CA ALA A 89 -6.81 -11.23 -16.07
C ALA A 89 -6.46 -10.92 -14.62
N VAL A 90 -5.20 -10.59 -14.32
CA VAL A 90 -4.79 -10.26 -12.94
C VAL A 90 -5.39 -8.92 -12.49
N LYS A 91 -5.56 -7.95 -13.39
CA LYS A 91 -6.31 -6.72 -13.08
C LYS A 91 -7.72 -7.06 -12.58
N ALA A 92 -8.47 -7.86 -13.36
CA ALA A 92 -9.82 -8.26 -13.01
C ALA A 92 -9.87 -9.08 -11.72
N GLU A 93 -8.89 -9.97 -11.50
CA GLU A 93 -8.75 -10.73 -10.26
C GLU A 93 -8.62 -9.82 -9.03
N ILE A 94 -7.78 -8.78 -9.11
CA ILE A 94 -7.63 -7.81 -8.01
C ILE A 94 -8.92 -7.03 -7.79
N GLU A 95 -9.61 -6.61 -8.86
CA GLU A 95 -10.89 -5.89 -8.77
C GLU A 95 -11.97 -6.76 -8.12
N ASP A 96 -12.10 -8.02 -8.56
CA ASP A 96 -13.04 -8.99 -8.01
C ASP A 96 -12.75 -9.26 -6.53
N TRP A 97 -11.46 -9.37 -6.15
CA TRP A 97 -11.05 -9.50 -4.76
C TRP A 97 -11.45 -8.27 -3.92
N LEU A 98 -11.15 -7.06 -4.38
CA LEU A 98 -11.53 -5.82 -3.68
C LEU A 98 -13.04 -5.72 -3.47
N LEU A 99 -13.83 -6.07 -4.50
CA LEU A 99 -15.29 -6.11 -4.42
C LEU A 99 -15.77 -7.17 -3.43
N SER A 100 -15.15 -8.35 -3.40
CA SER A 100 -15.49 -9.43 -2.45
C SER A 100 -15.24 -9.03 -0.99
N GLU A 101 -14.20 -8.23 -0.74
CA GLU A 101 -13.85 -7.66 0.57
C GLU A 101 -14.68 -6.42 0.93
N LYS A 102 -15.67 -6.06 0.09
CA LYS A 102 -16.55 -4.90 0.24
C LYS A 102 -15.75 -3.60 0.34
N CYS A 103 -14.68 -3.48 -0.44
CA CYS A 103 -13.98 -2.20 -0.60
C CYS A 103 -14.92 -1.17 -1.21
N THR A 104 -14.81 0.07 -0.76
CA THR A 104 -15.62 1.18 -1.29
C THR A 104 -14.72 2.27 -1.84
N ARG A 105 -15.29 3.39 -2.29
CA ARG A 105 -14.53 4.51 -2.85
C ARG A 105 -13.59 5.19 -1.86
N ASP A 106 -13.71 4.90 -0.57
CA ASP A 106 -12.79 5.38 0.46
C ASP A 106 -11.51 4.53 0.57
N THR A 107 -11.45 3.36 -0.08
CA THR A 107 -10.31 2.44 0.04
C THR A 107 -9.01 3.09 -0.46
N VAL A 108 -7.97 3.02 0.38
CA VAL A 108 -6.60 3.39 0.00
C VAL A 108 -5.87 2.15 -0.47
N ILE A 109 -5.44 2.13 -1.74
CA ILE A 109 -4.73 1.00 -2.32
C ILE A 109 -3.22 1.27 -2.26
N LEU A 110 -2.46 0.35 -1.68
CA LEU A 110 -1.02 0.43 -1.48
C LEU A 110 -0.32 -0.55 -2.44
N ALA A 111 0.49 -0.03 -3.36
CA ALA A 111 1.33 -0.84 -4.23
C ALA A 111 2.68 -1.11 -3.55
N PHE A 112 2.95 -2.36 -3.17
CA PHE A 112 4.22 -2.77 -2.59
C PHE A 112 4.95 -3.71 -3.55
N GLY A 113 5.86 -3.17 -4.34
CA GLY A 113 6.69 -3.95 -5.26
C GLY A 113 7.45 -3.12 -6.28
N GLY A 114 7.93 -3.79 -7.32
CA GLY A 114 8.57 -3.14 -8.47
C GLY A 114 7.55 -2.53 -9.45
N GLY A 115 8.02 -2.17 -10.64
CA GLY A 115 7.19 -1.52 -11.67
C GLY A 115 5.96 -2.32 -12.10
N VAL A 116 6.03 -3.67 -12.09
CA VAL A 116 4.88 -4.53 -12.43
C VAL A 116 3.71 -4.32 -11.46
N ILE A 117 3.99 -4.36 -10.16
CA ILE A 117 2.97 -4.12 -9.11
C ILE A 117 2.51 -2.67 -9.17
N GLY A 118 3.43 -1.72 -9.29
CA GLY A 118 3.12 -0.29 -9.38
C GLY A 118 2.14 0.04 -10.52
N ASP A 119 2.43 -0.42 -11.73
CA ASP A 119 1.59 -0.17 -12.91
C ASP A 119 0.22 -0.85 -12.79
N LEU A 120 0.20 -2.11 -12.37
CA LEU A 120 -1.03 -2.89 -12.24
C LEU A 120 -1.95 -2.29 -11.18
N THR A 121 -1.41 -2.06 -9.98
CA THR A 121 -2.16 -1.49 -8.86
C THR A 121 -2.60 -0.06 -9.13
N GLY A 122 -1.75 0.76 -9.76
CA GLY A 122 -2.11 2.10 -10.18
C GLY A 122 -3.27 2.11 -11.17
N PHE A 123 -3.30 1.14 -12.10
CA PHE A 123 -4.40 1.04 -13.06
C PHE A 123 -5.70 0.53 -12.42
N VAL A 124 -5.63 -0.45 -11.50
CA VAL A 124 -6.79 -0.88 -10.70
C VAL A 124 -7.37 0.31 -9.92
N ALA A 125 -6.52 1.07 -9.23
CA ALA A 125 -6.96 2.23 -8.44
C ALA A 125 -7.58 3.34 -9.29
N ALA A 126 -7.22 3.45 -10.57
CA ALA A 126 -7.79 4.43 -11.49
C ALA A 126 -9.18 4.06 -12.02
N THR A 127 -9.61 2.79 -11.90
CA THR A 127 -10.87 2.30 -12.50
C THR A 127 -11.87 1.68 -11.52
N LEU A 128 -11.51 1.53 -10.24
CA LEU A 128 -12.36 0.95 -9.19
C LEU A 128 -13.35 1.96 -8.59
#